data_AF-A0A135HXL0-F1
#
_entry.id   AF-A0A135HXL0-F1
#
_cell.length_a   1.000
_cell.length_b   1.000
_cell.length_c   1.000
_cell.angle_alpha   90.00
_cell.angle_beta   90.00
_cell.angle_gamma   90.00
#
_symmetry.space_group_name_H-M   'P 1'
#
loop_
_entity.id
_entity.type
_entity.pdbx_description
1 polymer ?
#
loop_
_entity_poly.entity_id
_entity_poly.type
_entity_poly.pdbx_seq_one_letter_code
_entity_poly.pdbx_strand_id
1 'polypeptide(L)'
;MTTSEFSGQYIDAGTGRQLGGNLPVAPFKNIPHQRSYLSLIAAILRRTPVHFGAIVLVVFVSQTAMFATFWLPWKVLVVLSGGEPWLLPASVATLPQESQVLILSLAAVLAYLLHLSGEKITGWLCVRGARRQRLAGGKTGLFNNQREIAEQIYRRITRCLADACFVAVSLWLLFLLYPAILVVFVSWSLLFGAVIWCAAICWRPVRHWLASSLGWVLGLYANTGFFCALGWLIWAHWHGAMPPFYVSFILLFVLRQALQQSTSVVLNLRNLMRQKSQAMALFLPDVPWPSPPSRNSPFDDLLRAEHRIGWIRKLVQSYEGVIEGDWTVRMSMMEAGNIALFFVTIAESSKEKPVSKGYLVKLYNHTRDALAQQEADLLNVEGAFLPTFEWLGEDKVKGYLCHLMRWQPHAERLEGAAYTAAANAIRTQLLSHDPSPSLIDKYRRSRPNLRARLKPDMCEVILQSVADEKQIQNMEDLRDIWSDLVSVLDDLPEQLVLPWLGGQPAYKEEGGRPCLYHWSGWCLEPVGAGWPLSSRTNRELRDAIGHAAKVRPVLLTVPLRAAELTAHLFEFERRFAGKNYSGAANMVPNLLRVYLPEELDPTLQKPEPAKSDSLSVK
;
A
#
# COMPACT_ATOMS: atom_id res chain seq x y z
N MET A 1 -49.17 -26.88 -23.30
CA MET A 1 -48.55 -27.04 -24.63
C MET A 1 -47.14 -26.49 -24.53
N THR A 2 -46.18 -27.13 -23.84
CA THR A 2 -45.39 -28.34 -24.19
C THR A 2 -44.85 -28.33 -25.61
N THR A 3 -43.56 -28.00 -25.73
CA THR A 3 -42.50 -28.61 -26.56
C THR A 3 -41.26 -27.71 -26.46
N SER A 4 -40.01 -28.16 -26.44
CA SER A 4 -39.36 -29.45 -26.20
C SER A 4 -37.86 -29.14 -26.22
N GLU A 5 -37.11 -29.81 -25.36
CA GLU A 5 -35.65 -29.82 -25.31
C GLU A 5 -35.03 -30.20 -26.68
N PHE A 6 -33.92 -29.56 -27.04
CA PHE A 6 -32.99 -30.08 -28.05
C PHE A 6 -31.55 -29.93 -27.53
N SER A 7 -31.12 -30.93 -26.77
CA SER A 7 -29.71 -31.21 -26.49
C SER A 7 -29.18 -32.08 -27.63
N GLY A 8 -28.45 -31.47 -28.57
CA GLY A 8 -27.74 -32.21 -29.62
C GLY A 8 -26.50 -32.89 -29.05
N GLN A 9 -26.58 -34.19 -28.78
CA GLN A 9 -25.41 -35.04 -28.55
C GLN A 9 -24.88 -35.53 -29.89
N TYR A 10 -23.64 -35.15 -30.23
CA TYR A 10 -22.91 -35.75 -31.35
C TYR A 10 -22.17 -36.99 -30.84
N ILE A 11 -22.53 -38.15 -31.40
CA ILE A 11 -21.83 -39.42 -31.22
C ILE A 11 -20.91 -39.61 -32.43
N ASP A 12 -19.62 -39.80 -32.18
CA ASP A 12 -18.64 -40.12 -33.21
C ASP A 12 -18.84 -41.56 -33.71
N ALA A 13 -19.17 -41.71 -34.99
CA ALA A 13 -19.42 -42.99 -35.63
C ALA A 13 -18.08 -43.69 -35.94
N GLY A 14 -17.47 -44.26 -34.90
CA GLY A 14 -16.28 -45.09 -35.09
C GLY A 14 -15.67 -45.70 -33.83
N THR A 15 -15.89 -45.14 -32.64
CA THR A 15 -15.16 -45.62 -31.43
C THR A 15 -15.96 -45.66 -30.11
N GLY A 16 -17.23 -45.27 -30.07
CA GLY A 16 -18.12 -45.52 -28.93
C GLY A 16 -17.69 -44.95 -27.57
N ARG A 17 -16.70 -44.04 -27.51
CA ARG A 17 -16.26 -43.39 -26.27
C ARG A 17 -16.85 -41.99 -26.14
N GLN A 18 -17.52 -41.72 -25.02
CA GLN A 18 -17.85 -40.35 -24.60
C GLN A 18 -16.55 -39.61 -24.21
N LEU A 19 -16.11 -38.68 -25.06
CA LEU A 19 -15.03 -37.75 -24.73
C LEU A 19 -15.59 -36.58 -23.92
N GLY A 20 -15.50 -36.69 -22.58
CA GLY A 20 -15.67 -35.57 -21.66
C GLY A 20 -14.48 -34.62 -21.75
N GLY A 21 -14.39 -33.86 -22.84
CA GLY A 21 -13.37 -32.85 -23.06
C GLY A 21 -14.02 -31.47 -23.20
N ASN A 22 -13.84 -30.62 -22.19
CA ASN A 22 -14.05 -29.18 -22.34
C ASN A 22 -13.11 -28.67 -23.43
N LEU A 23 -13.62 -28.56 -24.66
CA LEU A 23 -12.96 -27.84 -25.73
C LEU A 23 -12.72 -26.40 -25.25
N PRO A 24 -11.50 -25.87 -25.38
CA PRO A 24 -11.24 -24.47 -25.09
C PRO A 24 -12.05 -23.64 -26.08
N VAL A 25 -13.07 -22.97 -25.56
CA VAL A 25 -13.77 -21.89 -26.26
C VAL A 25 -12.69 -20.94 -26.77
N ALA A 26 -12.68 -20.76 -28.10
CA ALA A 26 -11.72 -19.92 -28.80
C ALA A 26 -11.49 -18.59 -28.07
N PRO A 27 -10.24 -18.13 -27.93
CA PRO A 27 -9.96 -16.87 -27.25
C PRO A 27 -10.68 -15.76 -28.00
N PHE A 28 -11.58 -15.12 -27.26
CA PHE A 28 -12.32 -13.93 -27.65
C PHE A 28 -11.53 -13.05 -28.62
N LYS A 29 -12.10 -12.93 -29.82
CA LYS A 29 -11.83 -11.87 -30.80
C LYS A 29 -12.39 -10.55 -30.27
N ASN A 30 -12.01 -10.15 -29.05
CA ASN A 30 -12.24 -8.82 -28.51
C ASN A 30 -10.96 -8.02 -28.74
N ILE A 31 -10.80 -7.50 -29.95
CA ILE A 31 -9.95 -6.33 -30.16
C ILE A 31 -10.58 -5.25 -29.28
N PRO A 32 -9.96 -4.79 -28.16
CA PRO A 32 -10.51 -3.67 -27.44
C PRO A 32 -10.45 -2.51 -28.41
N HIS A 33 -11.62 -2.02 -28.84
CA HIS A 33 -11.73 -0.79 -29.60
C HIS A 33 -10.79 0.23 -28.95
N GLN A 34 -9.70 0.59 -29.65
CA GLN A 34 -8.80 1.65 -29.25
C GLN A 34 -9.59 2.96 -29.28
N ARG A 35 -10.47 3.18 -28.30
CA ARG A 35 -11.07 4.48 -28.05
C ARG A 35 -9.89 5.40 -27.76
N SER A 36 -9.66 6.37 -28.65
CA SER A 36 -8.53 7.28 -28.60
C SER A 36 -8.64 8.20 -27.37
N TYR A 37 -7.54 8.80 -26.92
CA TYR A 37 -7.58 9.77 -25.81
C TYR A 37 -8.52 10.95 -26.08
N LEU A 38 -8.77 11.26 -27.35
CA LEU A 38 -9.74 12.27 -27.76
C LEU A 38 -11.14 11.91 -27.29
N SER A 39 -11.50 10.62 -27.26
CA SER A 39 -12.80 10.18 -26.72
C SER A 39 -12.92 10.40 -25.20
N LEU A 40 -11.82 10.24 -24.46
CA LEU A 40 -11.76 10.51 -23.02
C LEU A 40 -11.88 12.02 -22.75
N ILE A 41 -11.10 12.82 -23.47
CA ILE A 41 -11.14 14.29 -23.36
C ILE A 41 -12.53 14.80 -23.75
N ALA A 42 -13.10 14.33 -24.86
CA ALA A 42 -14.44 14.69 -25.30
C ALA A 42 -15.52 14.27 -24.30
N ALA A 43 -15.39 13.09 -23.68
CA ALA A 43 -16.32 12.63 -22.65
C ALA A 43 -16.27 13.51 -21.39
N ILE A 44 -15.07 13.93 -20.96
CA ILE A 44 -14.89 14.88 -19.85
C ILE A 44 -15.46 16.25 -20.19
N LEU A 45 -15.15 16.76 -21.39
CA LEU A 45 -15.55 18.08 -21.86
C LEU A 45 -17.08 18.20 -21.99
N ARG A 46 -17.72 17.18 -22.56
CA ARG A 46 -19.19 17.12 -22.69
C ARG A 46 -19.90 17.11 -21.33
N ARG A 47 -19.30 16.47 -20.32
CA ARG A 47 -19.92 16.33 -18.98
C ARG A 47 -19.67 17.53 -18.06
N THR A 48 -18.61 18.31 -18.30
CA THR A 48 -18.23 19.42 -17.42
C THR A 48 -17.76 20.69 -18.17
N PRO A 49 -18.51 21.20 -19.17
CA PRO A 49 -18.05 22.30 -20.04
C PRO A 49 -17.81 23.60 -19.27
N VAL A 50 -18.70 23.92 -18.32
CA VAL A 50 -18.59 25.15 -17.51
C VAL A 50 -17.38 25.11 -16.56
N HIS A 51 -17.12 23.97 -15.92
CA HIS A 51 -15.97 23.84 -15.02
C HIS A 51 -14.67 23.91 -15.80
N PHE A 52 -14.65 23.30 -16.98
CA PHE A 52 -13.52 23.40 -17.89
C PHE A 52 -13.26 24.85 -18.33
N GLY A 53 -14.28 25.56 -18.83
CA GLY A 53 -14.14 26.95 -19.23
C GLY A 53 -13.64 27.86 -18.10
N ALA A 54 -14.15 27.67 -16.88
CA ALA A 54 -13.68 28.38 -15.70
C ALA A 54 -12.21 28.06 -15.38
N ILE A 55 -11.79 26.80 -15.48
CA ILE A 55 -10.38 26.41 -15.27
C ILE A 55 -9.47 27.07 -16.31
N VAL A 56 -9.83 27.03 -17.59
CA VAL A 56 -9.03 27.66 -18.66
C VAL A 56 -8.91 29.16 -18.43
N LEU A 57 -10.01 29.84 -18.08
CA LEU A 57 -10.00 31.28 -17.80
C LEU A 57 -9.08 31.61 -16.61
N VAL A 58 -9.21 30.87 -15.49
CA VAL A 58 -8.38 31.10 -14.31
C VAL A 58 -6.91 30.80 -14.59
N VAL A 59 -6.60 29.74 -15.34
CA VAL A 59 -5.23 29.44 -15.76
C VAL A 59 -4.70 30.58 -16.63
N PHE A 60 -5.47 31.07 -17.58
CA PHE A 60 -5.07 32.17 -18.45
C PHE A 60 -4.76 33.44 -17.64
N VAL A 61 -5.67 33.87 -16.75
CA VAL A 61 -5.46 35.01 -15.84
C VAL A 61 -4.21 34.80 -14.98
N SER A 62 -4.02 33.59 -14.46
CA SER A 62 -2.85 33.23 -13.66
C SER A 62 -1.54 33.34 -14.46
N GLN A 63 -1.52 32.88 -15.72
CA GLN A 63 -0.35 33.01 -16.59
C GLN A 63 -0.06 34.47 -16.97
N THR A 64 -1.09 35.28 -17.21
CA THR A 64 -0.92 36.73 -17.46
C THR A 64 -0.41 37.45 -16.21
N ALA A 65 -0.86 37.07 -15.01
CA ALA A 65 -0.36 37.62 -13.75
C ALA A 65 1.09 37.21 -13.48
N MET A 66 1.45 35.95 -13.78
CA MET A 66 2.83 35.46 -13.76
C MET A 66 3.72 36.27 -14.71
N PHE A 67 3.22 36.58 -15.91
CA PHE A 67 3.92 37.47 -16.84
C PHE A 67 4.16 38.86 -16.24
N ALA A 68 3.11 39.49 -15.72
CA ALA A 68 3.23 40.82 -15.11
C ALA A 68 4.25 40.84 -13.96
N THR A 69 4.38 39.74 -13.21
CA THR A 69 5.36 39.58 -12.13
C THR A 69 6.81 39.69 -12.61
N PHE A 70 7.14 39.23 -13.83
CA PHE A 70 8.48 39.38 -14.38
C PHE A 70 8.67 40.70 -15.14
N TRP A 71 7.61 41.24 -15.72
CA TRP A 71 7.67 42.45 -16.53
C TRP A 71 7.75 43.74 -15.69
N LEU A 72 7.04 43.78 -14.56
CA LEU A 72 7.00 44.97 -13.71
C LEU A 72 8.35 45.31 -13.04
N PRO A 73 9.12 44.34 -12.48
CA PRO A 73 10.46 44.61 -11.97
C PRO A 73 11.42 45.15 -13.02
N TRP A 74 11.31 44.68 -14.27
CA TRP A 74 12.08 45.25 -15.38
C TRP A 74 11.74 46.73 -15.61
N LYS A 75 10.46 47.11 -15.56
CA LYS A 75 10.06 48.52 -15.63
C LYS A 75 10.61 49.34 -14.46
N VAL A 76 10.63 48.77 -13.26
CA VAL A 76 11.24 49.43 -12.08
C VAL A 76 12.71 49.74 -12.34
N LEU A 77 13.46 48.80 -12.92
CA LEU A 77 14.88 49.03 -13.25
C LEU A 77 15.07 50.13 -14.29
N VAL A 78 14.22 50.19 -15.33
CA VAL A 78 14.28 51.25 -16.35
C VAL A 78 13.98 52.63 -15.76
N VAL A 79 12.97 52.71 -14.89
CA VAL A 79 12.62 53.94 -14.17
C VAL A 79 13.79 54.36 -13.28
N LEU A 80 14.38 53.42 -12.54
CA LEU A 80 15.54 53.70 -11.67
C LEU A 80 16.77 54.17 -12.45
N SER A 81 16.99 53.67 -13.67
CA SER A 81 18.09 54.12 -14.53
C SER A 81 17.85 55.50 -15.19
N GLY A 82 16.75 56.19 -14.87
CA GLY A 82 16.40 57.49 -15.44
C GLY A 82 15.87 57.43 -16.88
N GLY A 83 15.54 56.24 -17.38
CA GLY A 83 14.92 56.08 -18.70
C GLY A 83 13.40 56.28 -18.59
N GLU A 84 12.79 56.88 -19.60
CA GLU A 84 11.32 56.95 -19.68
C GLU A 84 10.76 55.54 -19.96
N PRO A 85 10.04 54.93 -19.00
CA PRO A 85 9.43 53.62 -19.23
C PRO A 85 8.30 53.74 -20.25
N TRP A 86 8.49 53.13 -21.42
CA TRP A 86 7.41 52.98 -22.39
C TRP A 86 6.16 52.33 -21.77
N LEU A 87 4.98 52.85 -22.11
CA LEU A 87 3.68 52.40 -21.58
C LEU A 87 3.49 52.52 -20.05
N LEU A 88 3.99 53.57 -19.39
CA LEU A 88 3.30 53.99 -18.16
C LEU A 88 1.99 54.70 -18.54
N PRO A 89 0.87 54.43 -17.83
CA PRO A 89 -0.31 55.27 -17.96
C PRO A 89 0.09 56.73 -17.71
N ALA A 90 -0.49 57.68 -18.45
CA ALA A 90 -0.18 59.10 -18.30
C ALA A 90 -0.34 59.59 -16.84
N SER A 91 -1.25 58.96 -16.08
CA SER A 91 -1.46 59.22 -14.65
C SER A 91 -0.31 58.80 -13.73
N VAL A 92 0.50 57.83 -14.14
CA VAL A 92 1.66 57.34 -13.36
C VAL A 92 2.94 58.03 -13.84
N ALA A 93 3.04 58.37 -15.12
CA ALA A 93 4.20 59.03 -15.70
C ALA A 93 4.43 60.45 -15.13
N THR A 94 3.38 61.14 -14.69
CA THR A 94 3.47 62.47 -14.07
C THR A 94 3.90 62.45 -12.60
N LEU A 95 3.96 61.26 -11.97
CA LEU A 95 4.33 61.13 -10.57
C LEU A 95 5.85 61.20 -10.38
N PRO A 96 6.34 61.62 -9.20
CA PRO A 96 7.76 61.54 -8.85
C PRO A 96 8.30 60.10 -9.00
N GLN A 97 9.56 59.98 -9.41
CA GLN A 97 10.24 58.70 -9.67
C GLN A 97 10.10 57.70 -8.51
N GLU A 98 10.22 58.17 -7.27
CA GLU A 98 10.04 57.36 -6.05
C GLU A 98 8.64 56.73 -5.96
N SER A 99 7.61 57.51 -6.30
CA SER A 99 6.22 57.05 -6.31
C SER A 99 5.97 56.05 -7.45
N GLN A 100 6.59 56.25 -8.61
CA GLN A 100 6.50 55.30 -9.73
C GLN A 100 7.10 53.94 -9.36
N VAL A 101 8.28 53.93 -8.73
CA VAL A 101 8.95 52.71 -8.26
C VAL A 101 8.11 51.99 -7.21
N LEU A 102 7.52 52.73 -6.26
CA LEU A 102 6.65 52.16 -5.23
C LEU A 102 5.40 51.49 -5.84
N ILE A 103 4.70 52.19 -6.74
CA ILE A 103 3.48 51.68 -7.40
C ILE A 103 3.79 50.43 -8.23
N LEU A 104 4.87 50.45 -9.02
CA LEU A 104 5.26 49.31 -9.86
C LEU A 104 5.69 48.09 -9.01
N SER A 105 6.39 48.32 -7.90
CA SER A 105 6.78 47.25 -6.96
C SER A 105 5.56 46.64 -6.29
N LEU A 106 4.62 47.47 -5.82
CA LEU A 106 3.36 47.02 -5.25
C LEU A 106 2.53 46.23 -6.27
N ALA A 107 2.45 46.71 -7.52
CA ALA A 107 1.77 46.02 -8.60
C ALA A 107 2.41 44.65 -8.91
N ALA A 108 3.74 44.52 -8.83
CA ALA A 108 4.43 43.24 -9.02
C ALA A 108 4.06 42.22 -7.92
N VAL A 109 4.00 42.68 -6.66
CA VAL A 109 3.55 41.84 -5.53
C VAL A 109 2.09 41.41 -5.72
N LEU A 110 1.21 42.34 -6.09
CA LEU A 110 -0.21 42.04 -6.34
C LEU A 110 -0.39 41.06 -7.51
N ALA A 111 0.38 41.21 -8.59
CA ALA A 111 0.38 40.28 -9.71
C ALA A 111 0.82 38.87 -9.28
N TYR A 112 1.84 38.77 -8.42
CA TYR A 112 2.27 37.48 -7.89
C TYR A 112 1.21 36.83 -6.98
N LEU A 113 0.57 37.62 -6.11
CA LEU A 113 -0.54 37.13 -5.28
C LEU A 113 -1.74 36.68 -6.12
N LEU A 114 -2.05 37.38 -7.20
CA LEU A 114 -3.10 37.00 -8.15
C LEU A 114 -2.75 35.67 -8.84
N HIS A 115 -1.49 35.49 -9.24
CA HIS A 115 -1.01 34.22 -9.79
C HIS A 115 -1.17 33.06 -8.78
N LEU A 116 -0.71 33.23 -7.54
CA LEU A 116 -0.84 32.22 -6.48
C LEU A 116 -2.30 31.88 -6.19
N SER A 117 -3.16 32.90 -6.15
CA SER A 117 -4.61 32.73 -5.95
C SER A 117 -5.23 31.95 -7.10
N GLY A 118 -4.85 32.27 -8.34
CA GLY A 118 -5.26 31.53 -9.53
C GLY A 118 -4.89 30.06 -9.46
N GLU A 119 -3.65 29.74 -9.09
CA GLU A 119 -3.19 28.35 -8.90
C GLU A 119 -3.98 27.59 -7.82
N LYS A 120 -4.29 28.25 -6.70
CA LYS A 120 -5.12 27.68 -5.63
C LYS A 120 -6.56 27.44 -6.10
N ILE A 121 -7.16 28.40 -6.80
CA ILE A 121 -8.52 28.29 -7.35
C ILE A 121 -8.58 27.17 -8.40
N THR A 122 -7.59 27.07 -9.29
CA THR A 122 -7.50 25.96 -10.26
C THR A 122 -7.43 24.61 -9.56
N GLY A 123 -6.65 24.49 -8.47
CA GLY A 123 -6.59 23.28 -7.65
C GLY A 123 -7.96 22.91 -7.06
N TRP A 124 -8.64 23.89 -6.46
CA TRP A 124 -9.97 23.71 -5.88
C TRP A 124 -11.03 23.31 -6.93
N LEU A 125 -11.05 23.99 -8.09
CA LEU A 125 -11.95 23.68 -9.20
C LEU A 125 -11.70 22.27 -9.75
N CYS A 126 -10.44 21.83 -9.83
CA CYS A 126 -10.09 20.47 -10.25
C CYS A 126 -10.66 19.39 -9.31
N VAL A 127 -10.53 19.58 -7.99
CA VAL A 127 -11.08 18.65 -6.99
C VAL A 127 -12.61 18.56 -7.12
N ARG A 128 -13.26 19.73 -7.23
CA ARG A 128 -14.72 19.81 -7.39
C ARG A 128 -15.20 19.15 -8.69
N GLY A 129 -14.49 19.39 -9.80
CA GLY A 129 -14.76 18.79 -11.10
C GLY A 129 -14.58 17.27 -11.10
N ALA A 130 -13.48 16.77 -10.52
CA ALA A 130 -13.22 15.33 -10.37
C ALA A 130 -14.32 14.65 -9.53
N ARG A 131 -14.73 15.26 -8.41
CA ARG A 131 -15.81 14.73 -7.56
C ARG A 131 -17.14 14.66 -8.33
N ARG A 132 -17.51 15.71 -9.05
CA ARG A 132 -18.74 15.75 -9.85
C ARG A 132 -18.74 14.71 -10.95
N GLN A 133 -17.62 14.55 -11.65
CA GLN A 133 -17.50 13.57 -12.73
C GLN A 133 -17.53 12.13 -12.21
N ARG A 134 -16.93 11.88 -11.04
CA ARG A 134 -16.99 10.57 -10.38
C ARG A 134 -18.41 10.20 -9.96
N LEU A 135 -19.14 11.15 -9.36
CA LEU A 135 -20.55 10.94 -8.99
C LEU A 135 -21.43 10.65 -10.21
N ALA A 136 -21.20 11.34 -11.32
CA ALA A 136 -21.89 11.08 -12.59
C ALA A 136 -21.46 9.76 -13.28
N GLY A 137 -20.32 9.18 -12.87
CA GLY A 137 -19.79 7.94 -13.42
C GLY A 137 -20.42 6.67 -12.84
N GLY A 138 -21.08 6.74 -11.67
CA GLY A 138 -21.84 5.64 -11.07
C GLY A 138 -21.02 4.39 -10.67
N LYS A 139 -19.68 4.40 -10.78
CA LYS A 139 -18.85 3.23 -10.50
C LYS A 139 -18.33 3.20 -9.07
N THR A 140 -18.65 2.13 -8.33
CA THR A 140 -18.20 1.90 -6.95
C THR A 140 -16.90 1.09 -6.91
N GLY A 141 -15.88 1.63 -6.22
CA GLY A 141 -14.75 0.88 -5.64
C GLY A 141 -13.88 0.06 -6.61
N LEU A 142 -13.30 0.66 -7.66
CA LEU A 142 -12.43 -0.07 -8.58
C LEU A 142 -11.00 -0.33 -8.07
N PHE A 143 -10.48 0.52 -7.17
CA PHE A 143 -9.14 0.37 -6.60
C PHE A 143 -9.00 1.21 -5.31
N ASN A 144 -8.04 0.83 -4.45
CA ASN A 144 -7.64 1.66 -3.31
C ASN A 144 -7.15 3.02 -3.81
N ASN A 145 -7.49 4.11 -3.09
CA ASN A 145 -7.16 5.50 -3.46
C ASN A 145 -7.79 6.00 -4.78
N GLN A 146 -8.94 5.44 -5.18
CA GLN A 146 -9.67 5.89 -6.38
C GLN A 146 -9.95 7.40 -6.43
N ARG A 147 -10.14 8.04 -5.26
CA ARG A 147 -10.38 9.49 -5.16
C ARG A 147 -9.15 10.30 -5.57
N GLU A 148 -7.99 9.99 -4.99
CA GLU A 148 -6.74 10.69 -5.25
C GLU A 148 -6.30 10.53 -6.70
N ILE A 149 -6.40 9.32 -7.24
CA ILE A 149 -6.04 9.02 -8.63
C ILE A 149 -7.01 9.73 -9.59
N ALA A 150 -8.32 9.76 -9.28
CA ALA A 150 -9.30 10.50 -10.07
C ALA A 150 -8.98 12.00 -10.14
N GLU A 151 -8.70 12.61 -9.00
CA GLU A 151 -8.35 14.02 -8.88
C GLU A 151 -7.05 14.32 -9.63
N GLN A 152 -6.04 13.46 -9.49
CA GLN A 152 -4.76 13.61 -10.18
C GLN A 152 -4.92 13.54 -11.70
N ILE A 153 -5.69 12.57 -12.21
CA ILE A 153 -5.92 12.41 -13.65
C ILE A 153 -6.74 13.59 -14.19
N TYR A 154 -7.81 13.99 -13.49
CA TYR A 154 -8.64 15.13 -13.89
C TYR A 154 -7.83 16.44 -13.94
N ARG A 155 -7.02 16.70 -12.91
CA ARG A 155 -6.13 17.86 -12.86
C ARG A 155 -5.11 17.85 -14.00
N ARG A 156 -4.54 16.69 -14.35
CA ARG A 156 -3.60 16.56 -15.48
C ARG A 156 -4.27 16.83 -16.82
N ILE A 157 -5.46 16.32 -17.05
CA ILE A 157 -6.20 16.52 -18.30
C ILE A 157 -6.56 18.00 -18.47
N THR A 158 -7.13 18.61 -17.43
CA THR A 158 -7.52 20.03 -17.45
C THR A 158 -6.32 20.96 -17.61
N ARG A 159 -5.20 20.69 -16.91
CA ARG A 159 -3.94 21.42 -17.09
C ARG A 159 -3.38 21.27 -18.50
N CYS A 160 -3.26 20.05 -19.00
CA CYS A 160 -2.77 19.78 -20.36
C CYS A 160 -3.57 20.53 -21.42
N LEU A 161 -4.89 20.60 -21.26
CA LEU A 161 -5.77 21.29 -22.21
C LEU A 161 -5.69 22.81 -22.07
N ALA A 162 -5.59 23.34 -20.85
CA ALA A 162 -5.37 24.76 -20.62
C ALA A 162 -4.02 25.24 -21.20
N ASP A 163 -2.95 24.47 -20.98
CA ASP A 163 -1.63 24.74 -21.53
C ASP A 163 -1.68 24.69 -23.08
N ALA A 164 -2.39 23.72 -23.67
CA ALA A 164 -2.58 23.64 -25.12
C ALA A 164 -3.36 24.84 -25.69
N CYS A 165 -4.43 25.28 -25.02
CA CYS A 165 -5.16 26.50 -25.38
C CYS A 165 -4.26 27.74 -25.31
N PHE A 166 -3.44 27.84 -24.26
CA PHE A 166 -2.49 28.95 -24.11
C PHE A 166 -1.45 28.97 -25.24
N VAL A 167 -0.90 27.80 -25.60
CA VAL A 167 0.01 27.68 -26.75
C VAL A 167 -0.69 28.13 -28.03
N ALA A 168 -1.92 27.69 -28.29
CA ALA A 168 -2.67 28.08 -29.48
C ALA A 168 -2.89 29.61 -29.58
N VAL A 169 -3.33 30.24 -28.47
CA VAL A 169 -3.49 31.70 -28.40
C VAL A 169 -2.17 32.43 -28.58
N SER A 170 -1.08 31.90 -27.99
CA SER A 170 0.26 32.48 -28.14
C SER A 170 0.75 32.40 -29.59
N LEU A 171 0.55 31.27 -30.28
CA LEU A 171 0.91 31.13 -31.69
C LEU A 171 0.10 32.06 -32.58
N TRP A 172 -1.19 32.24 -32.30
CA TRP A 172 -2.04 33.21 -32.99
C TRP A 172 -1.54 34.65 -32.76
N LEU A 173 -1.17 35.00 -31.53
CA LEU A 173 -0.59 36.31 -31.23
C LEU A 173 0.77 36.54 -31.92
N LEU A 174 1.64 35.53 -31.94
CA LEU A 174 2.92 35.59 -32.66
C LEU A 174 2.70 35.77 -34.18
N PHE A 175 1.70 35.09 -34.75
CA PHE A 175 1.32 35.27 -36.15
C PHE A 175 0.91 36.71 -36.44
N LEU A 176 0.08 37.32 -35.58
CA LEU A 176 -0.40 38.69 -35.77
C LEU A 176 0.70 39.74 -35.58
N LEU A 177 1.57 39.56 -34.59
CA LEU A 177 2.59 40.54 -34.25
C LEU A 177 3.80 40.46 -35.19
N TYR A 178 4.30 39.24 -35.49
CA TYR A 178 5.46 39.05 -36.35
C TYR A 178 5.59 37.59 -36.83
N PRO A 179 5.05 37.26 -38.02
CA PRO A 179 5.02 35.89 -38.55
C PRO A 179 6.37 35.18 -38.62
N ALA A 180 7.48 35.92 -38.81
CA ALA A 180 8.81 35.32 -38.90
C ALA A 180 9.22 34.58 -37.61
N ILE A 181 8.83 35.08 -36.43
CA ILE A 181 9.12 34.40 -35.15
C ILE A 181 8.29 33.12 -34.99
N LEU A 182 7.07 33.09 -35.53
CA LEU A 182 6.28 31.86 -35.59
C LEU A 182 6.99 30.80 -36.44
N VAL A 183 7.55 31.18 -37.60
CA VAL A 183 8.34 30.26 -38.44
C VAL A 183 9.53 29.71 -37.67
N VAL A 184 10.27 30.56 -36.95
CA VAL A 184 11.38 30.12 -36.09
C VAL A 184 10.92 29.11 -35.04
N PHE A 185 9.81 29.38 -34.35
CA PHE A 185 9.23 28.45 -33.37
C PHE A 185 8.89 27.08 -33.98
N VAL A 186 8.19 27.07 -35.12
CA VAL A 186 7.76 25.84 -35.79
C VAL A 186 8.97 25.06 -36.32
N SER A 187 9.90 25.74 -37.00
CA SER A 187 11.12 25.11 -37.51
C SER A 187 11.98 24.52 -36.39
N TRP A 188 12.12 25.22 -35.26
CA TRP A 188 12.81 24.70 -34.08
C TRP A 188 12.11 23.46 -33.51
N SER A 189 10.78 23.50 -33.38
CA SER A 189 9.97 22.38 -32.87
C SER A 189 10.11 21.13 -33.73
N LEU A 190 10.06 21.29 -35.05
CA LEU A 190 10.21 20.20 -36.01
C LEU A 190 11.63 19.63 -35.99
N LEU A 191 12.64 20.50 -36.02
CA LEU A 191 14.04 20.08 -36.00
C LEU A 191 14.37 19.30 -34.72
N PHE A 192 14.01 19.84 -33.56
CA PHE A 192 14.28 19.20 -32.27
C PHE A 192 13.53 17.86 -32.15
N GLY A 193 12.27 17.81 -32.58
CA GLY A 193 11.48 16.58 -32.63
C GLY A 193 12.11 15.52 -33.54
N ALA A 194 12.58 15.91 -34.72
CA ALA A 194 13.25 15.02 -35.66
C ALA A 194 14.56 14.46 -35.09
N VAL A 195 15.38 15.30 -34.44
CA VAL A 195 16.62 14.86 -33.79
C VAL A 195 16.35 13.83 -32.70
N ILE A 196 15.36 14.08 -31.83
CA ILE A 196 14.97 13.11 -30.78
C ILE A 196 14.45 11.81 -31.39
N TRP A 197 13.61 11.92 -32.42
CA TRP A 197 13.03 10.76 -33.10
C TRP A 197 14.12 9.88 -33.73
N CYS A 198 15.03 10.49 -34.49
CA CYS A 198 16.18 9.79 -35.07
C CYS A 198 17.07 9.16 -33.99
N ALA A 199 17.41 9.90 -32.92
CA ALA A 199 18.21 9.38 -31.83
C ALA A 199 17.54 8.18 -31.11
N ALA A 200 16.22 8.23 -30.92
CA ALA A 200 15.46 7.16 -30.28
C ALA A 200 15.35 5.89 -31.14
N ILE A 201 15.35 6.02 -32.47
CA ILE A 201 15.36 4.89 -33.42
C ILE A 201 16.76 4.30 -33.53
N CYS A 202 17.77 5.15 -33.68
CA CYS A 202 19.14 4.71 -33.88
C CYS A 202 19.73 4.07 -32.61
N TRP A 203 19.46 4.61 -31.41
CA TRP A 203 20.14 4.20 -30.17
C TRP A 203 19.16 3.74 -29.07
N ARG A 204 19.15 2.42 -28.79
CA ARG A 204 18.34 1.82 -27.69
C ARG A 204 18.61 2.42 -26.29
N PRO A 205 19.87 2.72 -25.89
CA PRO A 205 20.14 3.33 -24.59
C PRO A 205 19.48 4.71 -24.45
N VAL A 206 19.49 5.50 -25.53
CA VAL A 206 18.85 6.83 -25.57
C VAL A 206 17.35 6.72 -25.35
N ARG A 207 16.68 5.69 -25.89
CA ARG A 207 15.25 5.48 -25.65
C ARG A 207 14.93 5.28 -24.17
N HIS A 208 15.75 4.51 -23.45
CA HIS A 208 15.56 4.31 -22.01
C HIS A 208 15.89 5.58 -21.21
N TRP A 209 16.98 6.25 -21.57
CA TRP A 209 17.39 7.51 -20.94
C TRP A 209 16.39 8.65 -21.18
N LEU A 210 15.80 8.75 -22.37
CA LEU A 210 14.75 9.72 -22.70
C LEU A 210 13.49 9.46 -21.88
N ALA A 211 13.19 8.19 -21.58
CA ALA A 211 12.10 7.85 -20.68
C ALA A 211 12.40 8.31 -19.24
N SER A 212 13.62 8.17 -18.71
CA SER A 212 13.92 8.67 -17.36
C SER A 212 14.07 10.21 -17.31
N SER A 213 14.58 10.83 -18.38
CA SER A 213 15.09 12.21 -18.37
C SER A 213 14.32 13.20 -19.24
N LEU A 214 13.09 12.86 -19.68
CA LEU A 214 12.30 13.72 -20.58
C LEU A 214 12.15 15.17 -20.09
N GLY A 215 12.01 15.39 -18.78
CA GLY A 215 11.88 16.74 -18.22
C GLY A 215 13.10 17.62 -18.48
N TRP A 216 14.30 17.04 -18.36
CA TRP A 216 15.54 17.75 -18.69
C TRP A 216 15.64 18.06 -20.18
N VAL A 217 15.32 17.08 -21.03
CA VAL A 217 15.35 17.23 -22.51
C VAL A 217 14.38 18.33 -22.98
N LEU A 218 13.17 18.38 -22.43
CA LEU A 218 12.21 19.43 -22.75
C LEU A 218 12.61 20.80 -22.17
N GLY A 219 13.31 20.82 -21.03
CA GLY A 219 13.94 22.04 -20.52
C GLY A 219 14.99 22.59 -21.50
N LEU A 220 15.82 21.70 -22.07
CA LEU A 220 16.77 22.07 -23.11
C LEU A 220 16.05 22.65 -24.34
N TYR A 221 15.02 21.96 -24.84
CA TYR A 221 14.16 22.42 -25.94
C TYR A 221 13.65 23.85 -25.75
N ALA A 222 13.12 24.16 -24.57
CA ALA A 222 12.53 25.46 -24.30
C ALA A 222 13.59 26.56 -24.20
N ASN A 223 14.74 26.28 -23.57
CA ASN A 223 15.81 27.25 -23.41
C ASN A 223 16.55 27.53 -24.72
N THR A 224 16.94 26.49 -25.48
CA THR A 224 17.64 26.67 -26.75
C THR A 224 16.73 27.28 -27.81
N GLY A 225 15.43 26.90 -27.84
CA GLY A 225 14.45 27.52 -28.73
C GLY A 225 14.29 29.02 -28.48
N PHE A 226 14.32 29.45 -27.21
CA PHE A 226 14.30 30.87 -26.86
C PHE A 226 15.55 31.60 -27.37
N PHE A 227 16.75 31.03 -27.19
CA PHE A 227 17.98 31.63 -27.70
C PHE A 227 18.02 31.69 -29.24
N CYS A 228 17.51 30.68 -29.94
CA CYS A 228 17.40 30.70 -31.39
C CYS A 228 16.54 31.88 -31.88
N ALA A 229 15.42 32.13 -31.21
CA ALA A 229 14.56 33.26 -31.56
C ALA A 229 15.14 34.63 -31.19
N LEU A 230 15.87 34.71 -30.06
CA LEU A 230 16.62 35.91 -29.72
C LEU A 230 17.70 36.21 -30.78
N GLY A 231 18.47 35.19 -31.17
CA GLY A 231 19.46 35.31 -32.24
C GLY A 231 18.85 35.75 -33.57
N TRP A 232 17.67 35.20 -33.91
CA TRP A 232 16.91 35.64 -35.08
C TRP A 232 16.50 37.11 -35.00
N LEU A 233 16.03 37.59 -33.85
CA LEU A 233 15.68 39.01 -33.67
C LEU A 233 16.89 39.94 -33.77
N ILE A 234 18.04 39.53 -33.22
CA ILE A 234 19.30 40.28 -33.36
C ILE A 234 19.71 40.35 -34.84
N TRP A 235 19.61 39.23 -35.57
CA TRP A 235 19.86 39.19 -36.99
C TRP A 235 18.90 40.09 -37.78
N ALA A 236 17.60 40.06 -37.44
CA ALA A 236 16.59 40.92 -38.07
C ALA A 236 16.83 42.41 -37.77
N HIS A 237 17.37 42.75 -36.60
CA HIS A 237 17.80 44.10 -36.25
C HIS A 237 18.91 44.61 -37.16
N TRP A 238 19.93 43.79 -37.41
CA TRP A 238 21.02 44.15 -38.31
C TRP A 238 20.56 44.38 -39.76
N HIS A 239 19.49 43.72 -40.18
CA HIS A 239 18.93 43.87 -41.54
C HIS A 239 17.82 44.94 -41.61
N GLY A 240 17.60 45.71 -40.54
CA GLY A 240 16.57 46.76 -40.51
C GLY A 240 15.12 46.24 -40.55
N ALA A 241 14.90 44.94 -40.37
CA ALA A 241 13.58 44.30 -40.41
C ALA A 241 12.99 44.04 -39.01
N MET A 242 13.60 44.60 -37.95
CA MET A 242 13.16 44.40 -36.59
C MET A 242 11.90 45.24 -36.29
N PRO A 243 10.86 44.64 -35.70
CA PRO A 243 9.75 45.38 -35.14
C PRO A 243 10.21 46.43 -34.11
N PRO A 244 9.36 47.41 -33.78
CA PRO A 244 9.64 48.30 -32.65
C PRO A 244 10.01 47.49 -31.40
N PHE A 245 10.99 47.96 -30.63
CA PHE A 245 11.58 47.18 -29.54
C PHE A 245 10.54 46.57 -28.59
N TYR A 246 9.49 47.32 -28.23
CA TYR A 246 8.44 46.82 -27.34
C TYR A 246 7.70 45.61 -27.92
N VAL A 247 7.49 45.59 -29.25
CA VAL A 247 6.90 44.44 -29.95
C VAL A 247 7.86 43.26 -29.88
N SER A 248 9.16 43.46 -30.13
CA SER A 248 10.18 42.42 -30.02
C SER A 248 10.28 41.83 -28.61
N PHE A 249 10.16 42.66 -27.58
CA PHE A 249 10.13 42.21 -26.19
C PHE A 249 8.89 41.36 -25.88
N ILE A 250 7.71 41.82 -26.30
CA ILE A 250 6.45 41.07 -26.15
C ILE A 250 6.54 39.73 -26.91
N LEU A 251 7.06 39.73 -28.14
CA LEU A 251 7.26 38.53 -28.95
C LEU A 251 8.16 37.50 -28.26
N LEU A 252 9.33 37.92 -27.77
CA LEU A 252 10.24 37.04 -27.04
C LEU A 252 9.61 36.47 -25.78
N PHE A 253 8.84 37.29 -25.07
CA PHE A 253 8.17 36.84 -23.88
C PHE A 253 7.07 35.82 -24.19
N VAL A 254 6.17 36.13 -25.12
CA VAL A 254 5.08 35.24 -25.55
C VAL A 254 5.65 33.93 -26.08
N LEU A 255 6.72 33.99 -26.87
CA LEU A 255 7.42 32.82 -27.37
C LEU A 255 7.99 31.97 -26.23
N ARG A 256 8.68 32.59 -25.26
CA ARG A 256 9.22 31.88 -24.10
C ARG A 256 8.11 31.14 -23.35
N GLN A 257 6.96 31.79 -23.14
CA GLN A 257 5.82 31.15 -22.50
C GLN A 257 5.25 30.00 -23.36
N ALA A 258 5.11 30.18 -24.67
CA ALA A 258 4.65 29.11 -25.57
C ALA A 258 5.58 27.88 -25.52
N LEU A 259 6.90 28.08 -25.50
CA LEU A 259 7.89 27.00 -25.36
C LEU A 259 7.78 26.27 -24.01
N GLN A 260 7.64 27.01 -22.90
CA GLN A 260 7.46 26.41 -21.57
C GLN A 260 6.13 25.64 -21.45
N GLN A 261 5.04 26.20 -21.98
CA GLN A 261 3.73 25.53 -21.93
C GLN A 261 3.67 24.30 -22.84
N SER A 262 4.31 24.33 -24.01
CA SER A 262 4.44 23.12 -24.85
C SER A 262 5.19 21.98 -24.15
N THR A 263 6.21 22.31 -23.35
CA THR A 263 6.90 21.34 -22.48
C THR A 263 5.94 20.73 -21.44
N SER A 264 5.13 21.57 -20.77
CA SER A 264 4.10 21.11 -19.84
C SER A 264 3.08 20.19 -20.50
N VAL A 265 2.60 20.53 -21.71
CA VAL A 265 1.68 19.70 -22.49
C VAL A 265 2.28 18.31 -22.73
N VAL A 266 3.52 18.22 -23.21
CA VAL A 266 4.17 16.93 -23.50
C VAL A 266 4.34 16.09 -22.22
N LEU A 267 4.76 16.70 -21.11
CA LEU A 267 4.92 16.00 -19.82
C LEU A 267 3.58 15.50 -19.27
N ASN A 268 2.54 16.34 -19.30
CA ASN A 268 1.22 15.98 -18.83
C ASN A 268 0.59 14.89 -19.70
N LEU A 269 0.76 14.97 -21.02
CA LEU A 269 0.30 13.95 -21.95
C LEU A 269 1.00 12.61 -21.70
N ARG A 270 2.33 12.59 -21.54
CA ARG A 270 3.09 11.37 -21.20
C ARG A 270 2.59 10.75 -19.90
N ASN A 271 2.42 11.55 -18.86
CA ASN A 271 1.94 11.09 -17.56
C ASN A 271 0.52 10.51 -17.65
N LEU A 272 -0.33 11.15 -18.45
CA LEU A 272 -1.66 10.65 -18.75
C LEU A 272 -1.60 9.33 -19.54
N MET A 273 -0.67 9.19 -20.49
CA MET A 273 -0.49 7.95 -21.24
C MET A 273 -0.08 6.77 -20.35
N ARG A 274 0.78 7.03 -19.35
CA ARG A 274 1.16 6.01 -18.36
C ARG A 274 -0.03 5.54 -17.51
N GLN A 275 -1.03 6.39 -17.32
CA GLN A 275 -2.25 6.12 -16.55
C GLN A 275 -3.48 5.88 -17.45
N LYS A 276 -3.30 5.58 -18.75
CA LYS A 276 -4.39 5.47 -19.72
C LYS A 276 -5.48 4.51 -19.26
N SER A 277 -5.11 3.30 -18.87
CA SER A 277 -6.06 2.29 -18.42
C SER A 277 -6.88 2.78 -17.23
N GLN A 278 -6.23 3.48 -16.28
CA GLN A 278 -6.86 4.01 -15.05
C GLN A 278 -7.85 5.10 -15.41
N ALA A 279 -7.42 6.03 -16.25
CA ALA A 279 -8.24 7.12 -16.74
C ALA A 279 -9.47 6.62 -17.51
N MET A 280 -9.28 5.65 -18.41
CA MET A 280 -10.38 5.10 -19.21
C MET A 280 -11.39 4.35 -18.36
N ALA A 281 -10.94 3.46 -17.47
CA ALA A 281 -11.86 2.70 -16.61
C ALA A 281 -12.63 3.60 -15.63
N LEU A 282 -12.01 4.68 -15.17
CA LEU A 282 -12.62 5.60 -14.22
C LEU A 282 -13.66 6.54 -14.86
N PHE A 283 -13.37 7.07 -16.04
CA PHE A 283 -14.19 8.13 -16.65
C PHE A 283 -15.12 7.65 -17.78
N LEU A 284 -14.87 6.49 -18.40
CA LEU A 284 -15.75 5.91 -19.41
C LEU A 284 -16.67 4.85 -18.78
N PRO A 285 -18.00 4.98 -18.89
CA PRO A 285 -18.95 4.02 -18.30
C PRO A 285 -18.71 2.58 -18.77
N ASP A 286 -18.50 2.38 -20.07
CA ASP A 286 -18.51 1.06 -20.70
C ASP A 286 -17.15 0.34 -20.73
N VAL A 287 -16.10 0.95 -20.14
CA VAL A 287 -14.78 0.32 -20.11
C VAL A 287 -14.60 -0.41 -18.78
N PRO A 288 -14.64 -1.76 -18.78
CA PRO A 288 -14.25 -2.52 -17.60
C PRO A 288 -12.77 -2.26 -17.30
N TRP A 289 -12.40 -2.22 -16.03
CA TRP A 289 -10.99 -2.15 -15.65
C TRP A 289 -10.34 -3.48 -16.04
N PRO A 290 -9.43 -3.51 -17.03
CA PRO A 290 -8.66 -4.70 -17.25
C PRO A 290 -7.79 -4.88 -16.00
N SER A 291 -7.92 -6.03 -15.33
CA SER A 291 -6.90 -6.44 -14.36
C SER A 291 -5.55 -6.24 -15.05
N PRO A 292 -4.61 -5.48 -14.45
CA PRO A 292 -3.33 -5.28 -15.08
C PRO A 292 -2.79 -6.66 -15.43
N PRO A 293 -2.34 -6.92 -16.68
CA PRO A 293 -1.66 -8.16 -16.97
C PRO A 293 -0.55 -8.28 -15.93
N SER A 294 -0.43 -9.44 -15.27
CA SER A 294 0.61 -9.68 -14.27
C SER A 294 1.94 -9.36 -14.93
N ARG A 295 2.45 -8.15 -14.69
CA ARG A 295 3.84 -7.84 -14.93
C ARG A 295 4.55 -8.79 -13.99
N ASN A 296 5.12 -9.85 -14.55
CA ASN A 296 5.93 -10.84 -13.85
C ASN A 296 6.75 -10.09 -12.81
N SER A 297 6.31 -10.13 -11.56
CA SER A 297 7.10 -9.50 -10.52
C SER A 297 8.38 -10.33 -10.41
N PRO A 298 9.53 -9.73 -10.10
CA PRO A 298 10.75 -10.51 -9.88
C PRO A 298 10.56 -11.61 -8.82
N PHE A 299 9.58 -11.44 -7.92
CA PHE A 299 9.10 -12.46 -6.99
C PHE A 299 8.43 -13.62 -7.72
N ASP A 300 7.45 -13.36 -8.61
CA ASP A 300 6.77 -14.42 -9.39
C ASP A 300 7.75 -15.23 -10.26
N ASP A 301 8.77 -14.56 -10.80
CA ASP A 301 9.83 -15.22 -11.57
C ASP A 301 10.61 -16.26 -10.72
N LEU A 302 10.78 -16.02 -9.41
CA LEU A 302 11.40 -16.98 -8.48
C LEU A 302 10.49 -18.17 -8.14
N LEU A 303 9.17 -18.01 -8.26
CA LEU A 303 8.19 -19.08 -7.99
C LEU A 303 8.07 -20.09 -9.14
N ARG A 304 8.44 -19.70 -10.36
CA ARG A 304 8.36 -20.55 -11.56
C ARG A 304 9.22 -21.80 -11.43
N ALA A 305 8.66 -22.94 -11.83
CA ALA A 305 9.31 -24.25 -11.74
C ALA A 305 10.71 -24.30 -12.38
N GLU A 306 10.88 -23.63 -13.53
CA GLU A 306 12.15 -23.55 -14.28
C GLU A 306 13.30 -22.94 -13.46
N HIS A 307 13.01 -21.91 -12.66
CA HIS A 307 14.02 -21.17 -11.91
C HIS A 307 14.15 -21.66 -10.46
N ARG A 308 13.04 -22.17 -9.91
CA ARG A 308 12.88 -22.50 -8.49
C ARG A 308 13.94 -23.48 -7.97
N ILE A 309 14.10 -24.61 -8.64
CA ILE A 309 15.02 -25.66 -8.16
C ILE A 309 16.46 -25.15 -8.17
N GLY A 310 16.84 -24.37 -9.18
CA GLY A 310 18.21 -23.87 -9.35
C GLY A 310 18.66 -22.98 -8.19
N TRP A 311 17.83 -22.03 -7.76
CA TRP A 311 18.19 -21.16 -6.64
C TRP A 311 18.00 -21.84 -5.27
N ILE A 312 16.97 -22.68 -5.10
CA ILE A 312 16.77 -23.46 -3.85
C ILE A 312 17.97 -24.38 -3.60
N ARG A 313 18.43 -25.08 -4.63
CA ARG A 313 19.61 -25.95 -4.53
C ARG A 313 20.84 -25.18 -4.09
N LYS A 314 21.11 -24.03 -4.71
CA LYS A 314 22.23 -23.15 -4.33
C LYS A 314 22.12 -22.70 -2.87
N LEU A 315 20.93 -22.32 -2.43
CA LEU A 315 20.67 -21.88 -1.05
C LEU A 315 20.89 -23.03 -0.04
N VAL A 316 20.34 -24.21 -0.28
CA VAL A 316 20.53 -25.34 0.65
C VAL A 316 22.01 -25.77 0.68
N GLN A 317 22.68 -25.76 -0.47
CA GLN A 317 24.09 -26.14 -0.56
C GLN A 317 25.04 -25.14 0.11
N SER A 318 24.67 -23.86 0.25
CA SER A 318 25.50 -22.90 0.97
C SER A 318 25.53 -23.15 2.48
N TYR A 319 24.51 -23.81 3.03
CA TYR A 319 24.43 -24.16 4.45
C TYR A 319 24.90 -25.58 4.76
N GLU A 320 24.62 -26.55 3.88
CA GLU A 320 24.84 -27.98 4.14
C GLU A 320 25.97 -28.60 3.30
N GLY A 321 26.57 -27.81 2.39
CA GLY A 321 27.52 -28.30 1.40
C GLY A 321 26.84 -29.03 0.23
N VAL A 322 27.63 -29.75 -0.56
CA VAL A 322 27.12 -30.43 -1.76
C VAL A 322 26.30 -31.65 -1.36
N ILE A 323 25.00 -31.61 -1.68
CA ILE A 323 24.08 -32.75 -1.51
C ILE A 323 23.70 -33.31 -2.88
N GLU A 324 24.05 -34.57 -3.10
CA GLU A 324 23.63 -35.36 -4.27
C GLU A 324 22.34 -36.13 -3.97
N GLY A 325 21.51 -36.35 -4.98
CA GLY A 325 20.24 -37.07 -4.86
C GLY A 325 19.11 -36.44 -5.68
N ASP A 326 17.93 -37.05 -5.62
CA ASP A 326 16.74 -36.58 -6.33
C ASP A 326 15.99 -35.55 -5.50
N TRP A 327 15.87 -34.32 -6.05
CA TRP A 327 15.23 -33.19 -5.39
C TRP A 327 13.76 -33.11 -5.76
N THR A 328 12.88 -33.18 -4.76
CA THR A 328 11.45 -32.92 -4.91
C THR A 328 11.08 -31.66 -4.15
N VAL A 329 10.33 -30.75 -4.78
CA VAL A 329 9.95 -29.45 -4.19
C VAL A 329 8.44 -29.28 -4.24
N ARG A 330 7.80 -29.23 -3.08
CA ARG A 330 6.37 -28.90 -2.92
C ARG A 330 6.24 -27.46 -2.48
N MET A 331 5.39 -26.70 -3.19
CA MET A 331 5.17 -25.28 -2.90
C MET A 331 3.81 -25.08 -2.24
N SER A 332 3.76 -24.17 -1.26
CA SER A 332 2.54 -23.64 -0.67
C SER A 332 2.65 -22.13 -0.53
N MET A 333 1.53 -21.42 -0.48
CA MET A 333 1.47 -19.96 -0.35
C MET A 333 0.76 -19.56 0.95
N MET A 334 1.27 -18.51 1.62
CA MET A 334 0.69 -17.92 2.82
C MET A 334 0.54 -16.40 2.68
N GLU A 335 -0.15 -15.76 3.64
CA GLU A 335 -0.29 -14.29 3.72
C GLU A 335 -0.81 -13.64 2.43
N ALA A 336 -1.90 -14.20 1.89
CA ALA A 336 -2.51 -13.79 0.62
C ALA A 336 -1.52 -13.83 -0.57
N GLY A 337 -0.56 -14.77 -0.55
CA GLY A 337 0.41 -14.98 -1.62
C GLY A 337 1.72 -14.20 -1.49
N ASN A 338 1.96 -13.54 -0.34
CA ASN A 338 3.18 -12.77 -0.13
C ASN A 338 4.32 -13.56 0.53
N ILE A 339 4.05 -14.79 0.98
CA ILE A 339 5.07 -15.71 1.50
C ILE A 339 4.93 -17.03 0.76
N ALA A 340 6.01 -17.48 0.12
CA ALA A 340 6.08 -18.79 -0.54
C ALA A 340 6.85 -19.77 0.34
N LEU A 341 6.28 -20.94 0.59
CA LEU A 341 6.88 -22.02 1.34
C LEU A 341 7.28 -23.13 0.37
N PHE A 342 8.51 -23.60 0.45
CA PHE A 342 9.04 -24.70 -0.34
C PHE A 342 9.50 -25.82 0.57
N PHE A 343 8.74 -26.91 0.60
CA PHE A 343 9.12 -28.16 1.26
C PHE A 343 9.95 -28.96 0.27
N VAL A 344 11.23 -29.11 0.57
CA VAL A 344 12.23 -29.79 -0.25
C VAL A 344 12.53 -31.14 0.39
N THR A 345 12.40 -32.21 -0.37
CA THR A 345 12.84 -33.56 0.05
C THR A 345 13.89 -34.06 -0.93
N ILE A 346 15.00 -34.55 -0.40
CA ILE A 346 16.13 -35.08 -1.16
C ILE A 346 16.26 -36.57 -0.83
N ALA A 347 16.11 -37.43 -1.84
CA ALA A 347 16.35 -38.87 -1.72
C ALA A 347 17.81 -39.18 -2.09
N GLU A 348 18.60 -39.66 -1.13
CA GLU A 348 19.98 -40.11 -1.38
C GLU A 348 19.97 -41.53 -1.97
N SER A 349 20.44 -41.69 -3.21
CA SER A 349 20.43 -42.99 -3.94
C SER A 349 21.54 -43.97 -3.51
N SER A 350 22.45 -43.57 -2.61
CA SER A 350 23.74 -44.26 -2.40
C SER A 350 23.79 -45.20 -1.18
N LYS A 351 22.70 -45.43 -0.44
CA LYS A 351 22.73 -46.27 0.79
C LYS A 351 21.68 -47.38 0.73
N GLU A 352 22.03 -48.55 1.26
CA GLU A 352 21.14 -49.73 1.43
C GLU A 352 19.85 -49.41 2.22
N LYS A 353 19.83 -48.30 2.96
CA LYS A 353 18.61 -47.66 3.47
C LYS A 353 18.55 -46.22 2.97
N PRO A 354 17.56 -45.84 2.13
CA PRO A 354 17.42 -44.47 1.65
C PRO A 354 17.09 -43.56 2.83
N VAL A 355 18.01 -42.67 3.19
CA VAL A 355 17.75 -41.61 4.17
C VAL A 355 17.27 -40.39 3.38
N SER A 356 16.04 -39.96 3.63
CA SER A 356 15.52 -38.75 3.02
C SER A 356 15.85 -37.53 3.89
N LYS A 357 16.49 -36.53 3.30
CA LYS A 357 16.73 -35.23 3.96
C LYS A 357 15.65 -34.26 3.57
N GLY A 358 15.15 -33.49 4.54
CA GLY A 358 14.11 -32.50 4.31
C GLY A 358 14.55 -31.09 4.69
N TYR A 359 14.16 -30.12 3.86
CA TYR A 359 14.37 -28.69 4.11
C TYR A 359 13.08 -27.92 3.86
N LEU A 360 12.86 -26.86 4.64
CA LEU A 360 11.82 -25.87 4.39
C LEU A 360 12.49 -24.54 4.06
N VAL A 361 12.20 -24.03 2.87
CA VAL A 361 12.62 -22.69 2.44
C VAL A 361 11.41 -21.76 2.44
N LYS A 362 11.49 -20.63 3.13
CA LYS A 362 10.43 -19.61 3.16
C LYS A 362 10.93 -18.36 2.45
N LEU A 363 10.29 -17.98 1.36
CA LEU A 363 10.61 -16.80 0.57
C LEU A 363 9.57 -15.70 0.83
N TYR A 364 10.03 -14.51 1.23
CA TYR A 364 9.18 -13.39 1.57
C TYR A 364 9.18 -12.36 0.45
N ASN A 365 8.01 -11.87 0.09
CA ASN A 365 7.89 -10.68 -0.76
C ASN A 365 8.36 -9.44 0.04
N HIS A 366 8.88 -8.42 -0.65
CA HIS A 366 9.28 -7.15 -0.05
C HIS A 366 8.19 -6.47 0.79
N THR A 367 6.92 -6.73 0.49
CA THR A 367 5.80 -6.24 1.31
C THR A 367 5.81 -6.81 2.74
N ARG A 368 6.56 -7.89 2.98
CA ARG A 368 6.64 -8.64 4.23
C ARG A 368 8.06 -8.73 4.81
N ASP A 369 9.01 -7.89 4.36
CA ASP A 369 10.39 -7.90 4.87
C ASP A 369 10.46 -7.70 6.39
N ALA A 370 9.60 -6.85 6.96
CA ALA A 370 9.54 -6.63 8.40
C ALA A 370 9.08 -7.88 9.19
N LEU A 371 8.21 -8.71 8.60
CA LEU A 371 7.77 -9.97 9.21
C LEU A 371 8.86 -11.05 9.11
N ALA A 372 9.58 -11.09 8.00
CA ALA A 372 10.73 -11.98 7.82
C ALA A 372 11.80 -11.67 8.88
N GLN A 373 12.23 -10.41 8.97
CA GLN A 373 13.25 -9.99 9.93
C GLN A 373 12.82 -10.26 11.37
N GLN A 374 11.55 -10.01 11.71
CA GLN A 374 11.05 -10.28 13.06
C GLN A 374 11.11 -11.77 13.42
N GLU A 375 10.78 -12.65 12.48
CA GLU A 375 10.88 -14.09 12.68
C GLU A 375 12.34 -14.55 12.82
N ALA A 376 13.23 -14.07 11.95
CA ALA A 376 14.65 -14.39 12.04
C ALA A 376 15.27 -13.89 13.36
N ASP A 377 14.90 -12.69 13.81
CA ASP A 377 15.35 -12.12 15.09
C ASP A 377 15.02 -13.04 16.29
N LEU A 378 13.85 -13.68 16.27
CA LEU A 378 13.46 -14.64 17.30
C LEU A 378 14.23 -15.96 17.15
N LEU A 379 14.26 -16.52 15.94
CA LEU A 379 14.83 -17.84 15.70
C LEU A 379 16.36 -17.87 15.86
N ASN A 380 17.05 -16.76 15.55
CA ASN A 380 18.48 -16.63 15.78
C ASN A 380 18.86 -16.63 17.26
N VAL A 381 17.98 -16.17 18.14
CA VAL A 381 18.27 -16.05 19.58
C VAL A 381 17.71 -17.25 20.36
N GLU A 382 16.45 -17.61 20.10
CA GLU A 382 15.70 -18.59 20.91
C GLU A 382 15.37 -19.87 20.13
N GLY A 383 15.78 -20.00 18.86
CA GLY A 383 15.35 -21.08 17.96
C GLY A 383 15.56 -22.51 18.50
N ALA A 384 16.62 -22.73 19.28
CA ALA A 384 16.90 -24.03 19.90
C ALA A 384 15.86 -24.45 20.94
N PHE A 385 15.25 -23.48 21.63
CA PHE A 385 14.22 -23.74 22.64
C PHE A 385 12.84 -23.92 22.02
N LEU A 386 12.55 -23.17 20.95
CA LEU A 386 11.20 -23.09 20.38
C LEU A 386 10.75 -24.45 19.78
N PRO A 387 9.44 -24.77 19.83
CA PRO A 387 8.86 -25.91 19.13
C PRO A 387 8.82 -25.64 17.63
N THR A 388 9.99 -25.61 16.99
CA THR A 388 10.16 -25.31 15.58
C THR A 388 11.07 -26.32 14.90
N PHE A 389 11.00 -26.37 13.58
CA PHE A 389 11.99 -27.08 12.78
C PHE A 389 13.36 -26.47 13.00
N GLU A 390 14.41 -27.29 12.92
CA GLU A 390 15.78 -26.85 13.17
C GLU A 390 16.12 -25.64 12.28
N TRP A 391 16.38 -24.51 12.91
CA TRP A 391 16.72 -23.27 12.23
C TRP A 391 18.15 -23.33 11.68
N LEU A 392 18.31 -23.17 10.37
CA LEU A 392 19.62 -23.15 9.72
C LEU A 392 20.11 -21.71 9.49
N GLY A 393 19.22 -20.79 9.13
CA GLY A 393 19.55 -19.37 8.98
C GLY A 393 18.65 -18.60 8.02
N GLU A 394 19.05 -17.35 7.77
CA GLU A 394 18.43 -16.46 6.80
C GLU A 394 19.41 -16.05 5.69
N ASP A 395 18.91 -15.84 4.48
CA ASP A 395 19.71 -15.39 3.33
C ASP A 395 18.84 -14.51 2.40
N LYS A 396 19.42 -13.99 1.31
CA LYS A 396 18.71 -13.22 0.29
C LYS A 396 18.84 -13.85 -1.09
N VAL A 397 17.71 -14.10 -1.73
CA VAL A 397 17.66 -14.58 -3.12
C VAL A 397 17.11 -13.48 -4.01
N LYS A 398 17.97 -12.94 -4.88
CA LYS A 398 17.66 -11.77 -5.74
C LYS A 398 17.06 -10.59 -4.95
N GLY A 399 17.54 -10.38 -3.73
CA GLY A 399 17.11 -9.29 -2.83
C GLY A 399 15.95 -9.63 -1.91
N TYR A 400 15.22 -10.74 -2.14
CA TYR A 400 14.14 -11.18 -1.26
C TYR A 400 14.68 -12.00 -0.08
N LEU A 401 14.16 -11.76 1.12
CA LEU A 401 14.54 -12.52 2.31
C LEU A 401 14.04 -13.97 2.21
N CYS A 402 14.94 -14.89 2.56
CA CYS A 402 14.73 -16.32 2.58
C CYS A 402 15.08 -16.88 3.95
N HIS A 403 14.23 -17.72 4.50
CA HIS A 403 14.55 -18.49 5.70
C HIS A 403 14.75 -19.95 5.32
N LEU A 404 15.71 -20.60 5.97
CA LEU A 404 16.02 -22.01 5.77
C LEU A 404 15.91 -22.77 7.10
N MET A 405 15.16 -23.87 7.07
CA MET A 405 14.98 -24.78 8.21
C MET A 405 15.17 -26.23 7.76
N ARG A 406 15.67 -27.09 8.64
CA ARG A 406 15.70 -28.55 8.41
C ARG A 406 14.39 -29.16 8.90
N TRP A 407 13.71 -29.88 8.02
CA TRP A 407 12.40 -30.49 8.29
C TRP A 407 12.49 -32.00 8.10
N GLN A 408 11.74 -32.79 8.87
CA GLN A 408 11.69 -34.24 8.70
C GLN A 408 10.64 -34.61 7.64
N PRO A 409 11.00 -35.25 6.52
CA PRO A 409 10.05 -35.59 5.45
C PRO A 409 8.87 -36.47 5.89
N HIS A 410 9.05 -37.23 6.98
CA HIS A 410 8.04 -38.10 7.57
C HIS A 410 7.19 -37.42 8.66
N ALA A 411 7.39 -36.13 8.92
CA ALA A 411 6.61 -35.42 9.94
C ALA A 411 5.13 -35.36 9.55
N GLU A 412 4.28 -35.86 10.45
CA GLU A 412 2.84 -35.93 10.23
C GLU A 412 2.19 -34.60 10.59
N ARG A 413 1.34 -34.08 9.70
CA ARG A 413 0.51 -32.91 10.02
C ARG A 413 -0.55 -33.31 11.04
N LEU A 414 -0.62 -32.54 12.12
CA LEU A 414 -1.60 -32.75 13.19
C LEU A 414 -2.93 -32.11 12.84
N GLU A 415 -4.03 -32.82 13.12
CA GLU A 415 -5.41 -32.37 12.88
C GLU A 415 -6.33 -32.67 14.08
N GLY A 416 -7.48 -31.99 14.14
CA GLY A 416 -8.53 -32.24 15.14
C GLY A 416 -8.08 -32.20 16.60
N ALA A 417 -8.38 -33.26 17.35
CA ALA A 417 -8.04 -33.36 18.77
C ALA A 417 -6.53 -33.41 19.02
N ALA A 418 -5.77 -34.08 18.14
CA ALA A 418 -4.31 -34.15 18.24
C ALA A 418 -3.66 -32.77 18.07
N TYR A 419 -4.18 -31.97 17.14
CA TYR A 419 -3.77 -30.58 16.98
C TYR A 419 -4.10 -29.73 18.21
N THR A 420 -5.30 -29.88 18.79
CA THR A 420 -5.70 -29.12 19.98
C THR A 420 -4.78 -29.42 21.17
N ALA A 421 -4.46 -30.71 21.38
CA ALA A 421 -3.50 -31.13 22.40
C ALA A 421 -2.09 -30.57 22.15
N ALA A 422 -1.62 -30.63 20.90
CA ALA A 422 -0.33 -30.06 20.52
C ALA A 422 -0.28 -28.53 20.68
N ALA A 423 -1.33 -27.81 20.30
CA ALA A 423 -1.42 -26.37 20.48
C ALA A 423 -1.40 -25.97 21.96
N ASN A 424 -2.01 -26.76 22.84
CA ASN A 424 -1.91 -26.55 24.28
C ASN A 424 -0.49 -26.83 24.78
N ALA A 425 0.12 -27.95 24.36
CA ALA A 425 1.50 -28.28 24.71
C ALA A 425 2.50 -27.20 24.27
N ILE A 426 2.33 -26.65 23.06
CA ILE A 426 3.14 -25.53 22.55
C ILE A 426 2.95 -24.30 23.43
N ARG A 427 1.72 -23.90 23.79
CA ARG A 427 1.49 -22.76 24.70
C ARG A 427 2.15 -22.97 26.06
N THR A 428 2.03 -24.16 26.64
CA THR A 428 2.68 -24.49 27.91
C THR A 428 4.21 -24.42 27.78
N GLN A 429 4.78 -24.90 26.67
CA GLN A 429 6.21 -24.79 26.41
C GLN A 429 6.66 -23.33 26.29
N LEU A 430 5.91 -22.49 25.56
CA LEU A 430 6.21 -21.06 25.43
C LEU A 430 6.10 -20.32 26.76
N LEU A 431 5.12 -20.67 27.59
CA LEU A 431 4.97 -20.12 28.94
C LEU A 431 6.14 -20.52 29.87
N SER A 432 6.69 -21.72 29.67
CA SER A 432 7.83 -22.25 30.43
C SER A 432 9.16 -21.60 30.06
N HIS A 433 9.21 -20.92 28.92
CA HIS A 433 10.39 -20.19 28.47
C HIS A 433 10.49 -18.84 29.18
N ASP A 434 11.70 -18.46 29.59
CA ASP A 434 12.00 -17.09 30.00
C ASP A 434 12.75 -16.41 28.85
N PRO A 435 12.12 -15.50 28.08
CA PRO A 435 12.77 -14.85 26.95
C PRO A 435 14.00 -14.07 27.38
N SER A 436 15.06 -14.07 26.57
CA SER A 436 16.27 -13.32 26.90
C SER A 436 16.00 -11.81 27.08
N PRO A 437 16.67 -11.14 28.04
CA PRO A 437 16.50 -9.70 28.25
C PRO A 437 16.76 -8.86 26.99
N SER A 438 17.73 -9.29 26.17
CA SER A 438 18.03 -8.66 24.88
C SER A 438 16.87 -8.72 23.89
N LEU A 439 16.14 -9.84 23.84
CA LEU A 439 14.97 -9.99 22.98
C LEU A 439 13.82 -9.10 23.47
N ILE A 440 13.59 -9.07 24.79
CA ILE A 440 12.59 -8.22 25.44
C ILE A 440 12.85 -6.73 25.12
N ASP A 441 14.07 -6.26 25.35
CA ASP A 441 14.44 -4.85 25.11
C ASP A 441 14.36 -4.47 23.63
N LYS A 442 14.74 -5.38 22.73
CA LYS A 442 14.60 -5.17 21.28
C LYS A 442 13.12 -5.09 20.87
N TYR A 443 12.28 -5.98 21.42
CA TYR A 443 10.85 -6.00 21.13
C TYR A 443 10.15 -4.74 21.64
N ARG A 444 10.34 -4.35 22.91
CA ARG A 444 9.71 -3.18 23.53
C ARG A 444 10.03 -1.87 22.80
N ARG A 445 11.24 -1.73 22.25
CA ARG A 445 11.61 -0.56 21.42
C ARG A 445 10.93 -0.53 20.06
N SER A 446 10.51 -1.69 19.56
CA SER A 446 10.00 -1.85 18.19
C SER A 446 8.48 -1.96 18.14
N ARG A 447 7.84 -2.45 19.21
CA ARG A 447 6.41 -2.75 19.25
C ARG A 447 5.77 -2.43 20.60
N PRO A 448 4.53 -1.92 20.61
CA PRO A 448 3.76 -1.76 21.83
C PRO A 448 3.31 -3.13 22.37
N ASN A 449 3.49 -3.35 23.67
CA ASN A 449 2.89 -4.48 24.39
C ASN A 449 1.37 -4.30 24.55
N LEU A 450 0.67 -5.33 25.04
CA LEU A 450 -0.78 -5.31 25.23
C LEU A 450 -1.25 -4.08 26.02
N ARG A 451 -0.57 -3.73 27.12
CA ARG A 451 -0.88 -2.53 27.91
C ARG A 451 -0.92 -1.27 27.06
N ALA A 452 0.12 -1.03 26.26
CA ALA A 452 0.20 0.16 25.41
C ALA A 452 -0.83 0.15 24.25
N ARG A 453 -1.33 -1.02 23.87
CA ARG A 453 -2.39 -1.16 22.85
C ARG A 453 -3.80 -0.97 23.41
N LEU A 454 -4.01 -1.30 24.69
CA LEU A 454 -5.27 -1.12 25.40
C LEU A 454 -5.51 0.35 25.77
N LYS A 455 -6.02 1.12 24.81
CA LYS A 455 -6.27 2.55 24.97
C LYS A 455 -7.69 2.83 25.51
N PRO A 456 -7.86 3.86 26.35
CA PRO A 456 -9.19 4.22 26.89
C PRO A 456 -10.22 4.57 25.80
N ASP A 457 -9.78 5.12 24.66
CA ASP A 457 -10.65 5.48 23.53
C ASP A 457 -11.28 4.27 22.83
N MET A 458 -10.79 3.05 23.06
CA MET A 458 -11.38 1.83 22.53
C MET A 458 -12.83 1.66 22.97
N CYS A 459 -13.15 2.00 24.24
CA CYS A 459 -14.50 1.90 24.76
C CYS A 459 -15.46 2.83 24.02
N GLU A 460 -15.04 4.08 23.77
CA GLU A 460 -15.83 5.08 23.04
C GLU A 460 -16.10 4.67 21.59
N VAL A 461 -15.10 4.10 20.91
CA VAL A 461 -15.27 3.61 19.53
C VAL A 461 -16.24 2.42 19.47
N ILE A 462 -16.19 1.51 20.45
CA ILE A 462 -17.11 0.37 20.51
C ILE A 462 -18.53 0.85 20.82
N LEU A 463 -18.71 1.76 21.79
CA LEU A 463 -20.01 2.36 22.14
C LEU A 463 -20.72 2.97 20.92
N GLN A 464 -19.98 3.63 20.02
CA GLN A 464 -20.53 4.19 18.78
C GLN A 464 -21.00 3.13 17.76
N SER A 465 -20.59 1.88 17.91
CA SER A 465 -20.87 0.78 16.98
C SER A 465 -21.94 -0.20 17.45
N VAL A 466 -22.36 -0.07 18.71
CA VAL A 466 -23.30 -0.95 19.39
C VAL A 466 -24.67 -0.27 19.46
N ALA A 467 -25.75 -1.03 19.28
CA ALA A 467 -27.12 -0.54 19.37
C ALA A 467 -27.94 -1.18 20.51
N ASP A 468 -27.44 -2.26 21.10
CA ASP A 468 -28.12 -2.98 22.17
C ASP A 468 -27.88 -2.29 23.52
N GLU A 469 -28.97 -1.94 24.22
CA GLU A 469 -28.92 -1.18 25.48
C GLU A 469 -28.14 -1.91 26.58
N LYS A 470 -28.25 -3.24 26.64
CA LYS A 470 -27.48 -4.05 27.58
C LYS A 470 -25.99 -4.04 27.26
N GLN A 471 -25.61 -4.14 25.98
CA GLN A 471 -24.20 -4.01 25.57
C GLN A 471 -23.65 -2.60 25.83
N ILE A 472 -24.46 -1.56 25.65
CA ILE A 472 -24.11 -0.18 26.00
C ILE A 472 -23.79 -0.09 27.49
N GLN A 473 -24.69 -0.56 28.36
CA GLN A 473 -24.47 -0.53 29.81
C GLN A 473 -23.19 -1.27 30.21
N ASN A 474 -22.98 -2.50 29.72
CA ASN A 474 -21.76 -3.25 30.01
C ASN A 474 -20.48 -2.52 29.57
N MET A 475 -20.52 -1.83 28.42
CA MET A 475 -19.39 -1.05 27.93
C MET A 475 -19.13 0.21 28.75
N GLU A 476 -20.18 0.85 29.27
CA GLU A 476 -20.05 1.97 30.22
C GLU A 476 -19.43 1.49 31.53
N ASP A 477 -19.91 0.37 32.08
CA ASP A 477 -19.34 -0.24 33.29
C ASP A 477 -17.85 -0.59 33.08
N LEU A 478 -17.50 -1.12 31.90
CA LEU A 478 -16.10 -1.40 31.54
C LEU A 478 -15.26 -0.13 31.45
N ARG A 479 -15.81 0.95 30.89
CA ARG A 479 -15.12 2.24 30.77
C ARG A 479 -14.77 2.78 32.15
N ASP A 480 -15.68 2.67 33.10
CA ASP A 480 -15.52 3.21 34.45
C ASP A 480 -14.39 2.50 35.23
N ILE A 481 -14.17 1.21 34.96
CA ILE A 481 -13.10 0.42 35.59
C ILE A 481 -11.85 0.25 34.72
N TRP A 482 -11.81 0.85 33.52
CA TRP A 482 -10.81 0.53 32.50
C TRP A 482 -9.37 0.71 32.97
N SER A 483 -9.08 1.81 33.66
CA SER A 483 -7.73 2.14 34.15
C SER A 483 -7.22 1.09 35.14
N ASP A 484 -8.05 0.75 36.14
CA ASP A 484 -7.71 -0.22 37.17
C ASP A 484 -7.54 -1.62 36.55
N LEU A 485 -8.42 -1.95 35.60
CA LEU A 485 -8.39 -3.22 34.90
C LEU A 485 -7.10 -3.41 34.08
N VAL A 486 -6.64 -2.38 33.38
CA VAL A 486 -5.39 -2.41 32.61
C VAL A 486 -4.16 -2.43 33.54
N SER A 487 -4.24 -1.83 34.73
CA SER A 487 -3.11 -1.79 35.70
C SER A 487 -2.69 -3.19 36.18
N VAL A 488 -3.61 -4.17 36.17
CA VAL A 488 -3.31 -5.57 36.53
C VAL A 488 -2.21 -6.18 35.65
N LEU A 489 -2.02 -5.66 34.43
CA LEU A 489 -1.01 -6.15 33.51
C LEU A 489 0.43 -5.77 33.90
N ASP A 490 0.59 -4.80 34.81
CA ASP A 490 1.90 -4.21 35.13
C ASP A 490 2.79 -5.14 35.94
N ASP A 491 2.17 -5.97 36.78
CA ASP A 491 2.87 -6.88 37.69
C ASP A 491 3.08 -8.28 37.10
N LEU A 492 2.58 -8.51 35.88
CA LEU A 492 2.64 -9.82 35.25
C LEU A 492 3.93 -10.00 34.43
N PRO A 493 4.64 -11.14 34.58
CA PRO A 493 5.81 -11.42 33.76
C PRO A 493 5.40 -11.57 32.29
N GLU A 494 6.31 -11.21 31.38
CA GLU A 494 6.10 -11.37 29.94
C GLU A 494 6.35 -12.83 29.51
N GLN A 495 5.66 -13.27 28.46
CA GLN A 495 5.82 -14.58 27.82
C GLN A 495 5.79 -14.42 26.30
N LEU A 496 6.37 -15.38 25.59
CA LEU A 496 6.26 -15.44 24.14
C LEU A 496 4.86 -15.97 23.76
N VAL A 497 4.17 -15.25 22.87
CA VAL A 497 2.81 -15.60 22.43
C VAL A 497 2.75 -15.73 20.92
N LEU A 498 2.01 -16.74 20.45
CA LEU A 498 1.62 -16.91 19.04
C LEU A 498 0.11 -16.64 18.90
N PRO A 499 -0.31 -15.42 18.52
CA PRO A 499 -1.72 -15.01 18.51
C PRO A 499 -2.59 -15.87 17.59
N TRP A 500 -2.00 -16.40 16.51
CA TRP A 500 -2.69 -17.14 15.46
C TRP A 500 -2.40 -18.62 15.48
N LEU A 501 -1.98 -19.16 16.63
CA LEU A 501 -1.63 -20.58 16.75
C LEU A 501 -2.73 -21.48 16.18
N GLY A 502 -4.02 -21.15 16.42
CA GLY A 502 -5.16 -21.94 15.94
C GLY A 502 -5.32 -22.06 14.41
N GLY A 503 -4.72 -21.17 13.63
CA GLY A 503 -4.80 -21.20 12.16
C GLY A 503 -3.55 -21.76 11.46
N GLN A 504 -2.52 -22.13 12.21
CA GLN A 504 -1.23 -22.57 11.65
C GLN A 504 -1.11 -24.10 11.64
N PRO A 505 -0.58 -24.71 10.58
CA PRO A 505 -0.29 -26.14 10.60
C PRO A 505 0.77 -26.50 11.65
N ALA A 506 0.47 -27.46 12.51
CA ALA A 506 1.42 -28.08 13.42
C ALA A 506 1.79 -29.49 12.93
N TYR A 507 3.02 -29.91 13.21
CA TYR A 507 3.57 -31.20 12.79
C TYR A 507 4.08 -31.97 13.99
N LYS A 508 4.08 -33.29 13.88
CA LYS A 508 4.68 -34.19 14.86
C LYS A 508 5.97 -34.76 14.29
N GLU A 509 7.09 -34.52 14.96
CA GLU A 509 8.38 -35.14 14.62
C GLU A 509 8.47 -36.58 15.17
N GLU A 510 9.49 -37.34 14.74
CA GLU A 510 9.71 -38.74 15.16
C GLU A 510 9.79 -38.92 16.69
N GLY A 511 10.21 -37.90 17.44
CA GLY A 511 10.20 -37.89 18.91
C GLY A 511 8.85 -37.60 19.56
N GLY A 512 7.79 -37.44 18.76
CA GLY A 512 6.44 -37.07 19.23
C GLY A 512 6.27 -35.60 19.62
N ARG A 513 7.34 -34.80 19.51
CA ARG A 513 7.31 -33.35 19.81
C ARG A 513 6.52 -32.60 18.73
N PRO A 514 5.60 -31.71 19.11
CA PRO A 514 4.92 -30.84 18.16
C PRO A 514 5.82 -29.68 17.72
N CYS A 515 5.83 -29.38 16.43
CA CYS A 515 6.64 -28.33 15.82
C CYS A 515 5.81 -27.42 14.89
N LEU A 516 6.22 -26.16 14.79
CA LEU A 516 5.69 -25.11 13.92
C LEU A 516 6.79 -24.54 13.03
N TYR A 517 6.41 -24.03 11.86
CA TYR A 517 7.35 -23.38 10.96
C TYR A 517 7.09 -21.89 10.71
N HIS A 518 6.03 -21.32 11.28
CA HIS A 518 5.62 -19.95 10.99
C HIS A 518 5.53 -19.09 12.24
N TRP A 519 6.64 -18.41 12.55
CA TRP A 519 6.78 -17.62 13.76
C TRP A 519 6.59 -16.12 13.56
N SER A 520 6.45 -15.60 12.33
CA SER A 520 6.42 -14.14 12.08
C SER A 520 5.31 -13.35 12.78
N GLY A 521 4.31 -14.03 13.35
CA GLY A 521 3.25 -13.40 14.14
C GLY A 521 3.54 -13.29 15.64
N TRP A 522 4.73 -13.68 16.12
CA TRP A 522 5.02 -13.73 17.55
C TRP A 522 4.94 -12.35 18.23
N CYS A 523 4.60 -12.34 19.50
CA CYS A 523 4.65 -11.17 20.37
C CYS A 523 5.13 -11.52 21.78
N LEU A 524 5.59 -10.51 22.52
CA LEU A 524 5.84 -10.61 23.96
C LEU A 524 4.70 -9.92 24.69
N GLU A 525 4.02 -10.68 25.54
CA GLU A 525 2.82 -10.23 26.22
C GLU A 525 2.76 -10.76 27.65
N PRO A 526 1.99 -10.14 28.55
CA PRO A 526 1.83 -10.64 29.92
C PRO A 526 1.29 -12.08 29.97
N VAL A 527 1.63 -12.81 31.05
CA VAL A 527 1.14 -14.17 31.27
C VAL A 527 -0.39 -14.24 31.21
N GLY A 528 -0.89 -15.18 30.40
CA GLY A 528 -2.31 -15.34 30.10
C GLY A 528 -2.71 -14.84 28.71
N ALA A 529 -1.95 -13.92 28.10
CA ALA A 529 -2.20 -13.50 26.72
C ALA A 529 -2.10 -14.69 25.73
N GLY A 530 -2.98 -14.71 24.72
CA GLY A 530 -3.01 -15.74 23.66
C GLY A 530 -3.59 -17.10 24.06
N TRP A 531 -4.06 -17.26 25.29
CA TRP A 531 -4.79 -18.44 25.74
C TRP A 531 -6.23 -18.43 25.19
N PRO A 532 -6.77 -19.58 24.73
CA PRO A 532 -8.12 -19.65 24.18
C PRO A 532 -9.16 -19.31 25.25
N LEU A 533 -10.27 -18.68 24.88
CA LEU A 533 -11.41 -18.44 25.79
C LEU A 533 -12.45 -19.55 25.60
N SER A 534 -12.42 -20.54 26.50
CA SER A 534 -13.30 -21.71 26.53
C SER A 534 -13.70 -21.99 27.98
N SER A 535 -14.71 -22.85 28.18
CA SER A 535 -15.09 -23.29 29.54
C SER A 535 -13.96 -24.03 30.28
N ARG A 536 -12.93 -24.50 29.57
CA ARG A 536 -11.78 -25.22 30.12
C ARG A 536 -10.58 -24.32 30.39
N THR A 537 -10.61 -23.05 29.96
CA THR A 537 -9.45 -22.15 29.99
C THR A 537 -8.85 -21.99 31.36
N ASN A 538 -9.66 -21.78 32.40
CA ASN A 538 -9.14 -21.63 33.77
C ASN A 538 -8.36 -22.87 34.21
N ARG A 539 -8.85 -24.07 33.88
CA ARG A 539 -8.17 -25.33 34.18
C ARG A 539 -6.90 -25.50 33.36
N GLU A 540 -6.98 -25.32 32.04
CA GLU A 540 -5.84 -25.47 31.13
C GLU A 540 -4.71 -24.48 31.46
N LEU A 541 -5.06 -23.21 31.72
CA LEU A 541 -4.12 -22.18 32.11
C LEU A 541 -3.51 -22.45 33.48
N ARG A 542 -4.30 -22.93 34.46
CA ARG A 542 -3.80 -23.32 35.78
C ARG A 542 -2.80 -24.48 35.67
N ASP A 543 -3.17 -25.52 34.94
CA ASP A 543 -2.31 -26.70 34.73
C ASP A 543 -1.02 -26.29 34.02
N ALA A 544 -1.10 -25.40 33.03
CA ALA A 544 0.05 -24.89 32.30
C ALA A 544 0.95 -23.99 33.14
N ILE A 545 0.40 -23.06 33.94
CA ILE A 545 1.16 -22.23 34.88
C ILE A 545 1.86 -23.13 35.91
N GLY A 546 1.15 -24.12 36.47
CA GLY A 546 1.73 -25.07 37.41
C GLY A 546 2.85 -25.92 36.82
N HIS A 547 2.75 -26.29 35.54
CA HIS A 547 3.83 -26.98 34.83
C HIS A 547 5.02 -26.06 34.56
N ALA A 548 4.75 -24.87 34.01
CA ALA A 548 5.76 -23.89 33.63
C ALA A 548 6.52 -23.33 34.85
N ALA A 549 5.84 -23.19 35.99
CA ALA A 549 6.43 -22.73 37.25
C ALA A 549 7.56 -23.63 37.77
N LYS A 550 7.59 -24.91 37.35
CA LYS A 550 8.70 -25.83 37.68
C LYS A 550 10.02 -25.42 37.03
N VAL A 551 9.95 -24.77 35.88
CA VAL A 551 11.11 -24.30 35.10
C VAL A 551 11.32 -22.79 35.28
N ARG A 552 10.23 -22.04 35.44
CA ARG A 552 10.20 -20.58 35.55
C ARG A 552 9.55 -20.15 36.88
N PRO A 553 10.29 -20.09 37.99
CA PRO A 553 9.74 -19.89 39.34
C PRO A 553 8.94 -18.60 39.53
N VAL A 554 9.20 -17.54 38.74
CA VAL A 554 8.43 -16.28 38.79
C VAL A 554 6.94 -16.50 38.50
N LEU A 555 6.57 -17.59 37.83
CA LEU A 555 5.16 -17.93 37.59
C LEU A 555 4.42 -18.39 38.86
N LEU A 556 5.12 -18.77 39.93
CA LEU A 556 4.49 -19.13 41.21
C LEU A 556 3.76 -17.96 41.87
N THR A 557 4.18 -16.73 41.59
CA THR A 557 3.56 -15.52 42.14
C THR A 557 2.43 -14.98 41.27
N VAL A 558 2.22 -15.55 40.07
CA VAL A 558 1.19 -15.06 39.14
C VAL A 558 -0.20 -15.48 39.62
N PRO A 559 -1.09 -14.53 39.96
CA PRO A 559 -2.46 -14.87 40.30
C PRO A 559 -3.17 -15.43 39.07
N LEU A 560 -3.75 -16.62 39.17
CA LEU A 560 -4.46 -17.26 38.05
C LEU A 560 -5.53 -16.35 37.45
N ARG A 561 -6.19 -15.56 38.30
CA ARG A 561 -7.24 -14.62 37.91
C ARG A 561 -6.71 -13.46 37.06
N ALA A 562 -5.52 -12.96 37.36
CA ALA A 562 -4.85 -11.93 36.57
C ALA A 562 -4.42 -12.48 35.19
N ALA A 563 -3.97 -13.74 35.13
CA ALA A 563 -3.68 -14.40 33.86
C ALA A 563 -4.95 -14.64 33.03
N GLU A 564 -6.05 -15.06 33.66
CA GLU A 564 -7.34 -15.20 32.97
C GLU A 564 -7.87 -13.86 32.44
N LEU A 565 -7.76 -12.79 33.22
CA LEU A 565 -8.12 -11.43 32.80
C LEU A 565 -7.28 -11.00 31.59
N THR A 566 -5.97 -11.28 31.62
CA THR A 566 -5.05 -10.99 30.50
C THR A 566 -5.47 -11.72 29.23
N ALA A 567 -5.92 -12.98 29.32
CA ALA A 567 -6.44 -13.72 28.17
C ALA A 567 -7.66 -13.03 27.55
N HIS A 568 -8.58 -12.54 28.38
CA HIS A 568 -9.78 -11.82 27.94
C HIS A 568 -9.43 -10.47 27.31
N LEU A 569 -8.54 -9.69 27.93
CA LEU A 569 -8.06 -8.40 27.43
C LEU A 569 -7.35 -8.54 26.09
N PHE A 570 -6.50 -9.57 25.96
CA PHE A 570 -5.79 -9.85 24.71
C PHE A 570 -6.76 -10.18 23.57
N GLU A 571 -7.76 -11.01 23.82
CA GLU A 571 -8.78 -11.34 22.81
C GLU A 571 -9.69 -10.15 22.51
N PHE A 572 -10.02 -9.32 23.51
CA PHE A 572 -10.77 -8.07 23.33
C PHE A 572 -10.01 -7.11 22.39
N GLU A 573 -8.72 -6.86 22.66
CA GLU A 573 -7.86 -6.02 21.83
C GLU A 573 -7.74 -6.58 20.41
N ARG A 574 -7.56 -7.90 20.27
CA ARG A 574 -7.50 -8.57 18.96
C ARG A 574 -8.76 -8.35 18.14
N ARG A 575 -9.95 -8.47 18.74
CA ARG A 575 -11.23 -8.23 18.07
C ARG A 575 -11.40 -6.76 17.68
N PHE A 576 -11.02 -5.85 18.57
CA PHE A 576 -11.02 -4.43 18.29
C PHE A 576 -10.11 -4.08 17.10
N ALA A 577 -8.86 -4.56 17.11
CA ALA A 577 -7.90 -4.35 16.02
C ALA A 577 -8.40 -4.95 14.68
N GLY A 578 -9.13 -6.07 14.76
CA GLY A 578 -9.83 -6.67 13.62
C GLY A 578 -11.11 -5.95 13.17
N LYS A 579 -11.46 -4.81 13.78
CA LYS A 579 -12.72 -4.06 13.58
C LYS A 579 -13.99 -4.88 13.84
N ASN A 580 -13.88 -5.95 14.63
CA ASN A 580 -15.01 -6.75 15.07
C ASN A 580 -15.54 -6.19 16.41
N TYR A 581 -16.08 -4.96 16.36
CA TYR A 581 -16.49 -4.23 17.56
C TYR A 581 -17.66 -4.90 18.30
N SER A 582 -18.63 -5.47 17.56
CA SER A 582 -19.70 -6.27 18.15
C SER A 582 -19.15 -7.52 18.84
N GLY A 583 -18.15 -8.18 18.24
CA GLY A 583 -17.44 -9.29 18.85
C GLY A 583 -16.69 -8.90 20.12
N ALA A 584 -16.12 -7.70 20.19
CA ALA A 584 -15.46 -7.17 21.39
C ALA A 584 -16.47 -6.82 22.49
N ALA A 585 -17.57 -6.12 22.15
CA ALA A 585 -18.65 -5.78 23.08
C ALA A 585 -19.28 -7.03 23.73
N ASN A 586 -19.47 -8.10 22.95
CA ASN A 586 -19.99 -9.37 23.45
C ASN A 586 -19.09 -10.05 24.51
N MET A 587 -17.83 -9.66 24.63
CA MET A 587 -16.92 -10.24 25.62
C MET A 587 -16.95 -9.52 26.95
N VAL A 588 -17.48 -8.30 26.99
CA VAL A 588 -17.42 -7.41 28.15
C VAL A 588 -18.05 -8.03 29.39
N PRO A 589 -19.23 -8.70 29.34
CA PRO A 589 -19.81 -9.29 30.54
C PRO A 589 -18.90 -10.33 31.21
N ASN A 590 -18.19 -11.14 30.41
CA ASN A 590 -17.24 -12.13 30.94
C ASN A 590 -15.99 -11.44 31.51
N LEU A 591 -15.54 -10.35 30.88
CA LEU A 591 -14.40 -9.56 31.33
C LEU A 591 -14.72 -8.89 32.68
N LEU A 592 -15.90 -8.28 32.81
CA LEU A 592 -16.42 -7.74 34.07
C LEU A 592 -16.52 -8.81 35.15
N ARG A 593 -17.08 -9.98 34.85
CA ARG A 593 -17.20 -11.10 35.81
C ARG A 593 -15.84 -11.61 36.30
N VAL A 594 -14.83 -11.64 35.43
CA VAL A 594 -13.48 -12.06 35.82
C VAL A 594 -12.85 -11.04 36.77
N TYR A 595 -13.07 -9.74 36.51
CA TYR A 595 -12.51 -8.64 37.30
C TYR A 595 -13.26 -8.38 38.62
N LEU A 596 -14.59 -8.19 38.56
CA LEU A 596 -15.51 -8.04 39.69
C LEU A 596 -16.09 -9.43 40.03
N PRO A 597 -15.54 -10.19 41.00
CA PRO A 597 -16.31 -11.29 41.58
C PRO A 597 -17.64 -10.72 42.08
N GLU A 598 -18.75 -11.39 41.76
CA GLU A 598 -19.92 -11.31 42.63
C GLU A 598 -19.43 -11.62 44.05
N GLU A 599 -19.67 -10.69 44.98
CA GLU A 599 -19.59 -10.98 46.40
C GLU A 599 -20.35 -12.27 46.67
N LEU A 600 -19.78 -13.13 47.53
CA LEU A 600 -20.35 -14.39 48.02
C LEU A 600 -21.87 -14.48 47.82
N ASP A 601 -22.33 -15.40 47.00
CA ASP A 601 -23.70 -15.91 47.08
C ASP A 601 -23.94 -16.39 48.53
N PRO A 602 -24.77 -15.70 49.35
CA PRO A 602 -25.03 -16.09 50.73
C PRO A 602 -25.84 -17.40 50.81
N THR A 603 -26.33 -17.93 49.68
CA THR A 603 -27.21 -19.10 49.68
C THR A 603 -26.48 -20.44 49.70
N LEU A 604 -25.14 -20.47 49.60
CA LEU A 604 -24.32 -21.68 49.72
C LEU A 604 -23.72 -21.93 51.12
N GLN A 605 -24.03 -21.10 52.12
CA GLN A 605 -23.80 -21.42 53.54
C GLN A 605 -25.12 -21.77 54.25
N LYS A 606 -25.70 -22.93 53.92
CA LYS A 606 -26.51 -23.69 54.88
C LYS A 606 -25.80 -25.00 55.16
N PRO A 607 -25.31 -25.25 56.40
CA PRO A 607 -24.90 -26.58 56.77
C PRO A 607 -26.14 -27.48 56.71
N GLU A 608 -26.04 -28.60 55.99
CA GLU A 608 -27.00 -29.69 56.12
C GLU A 608 -27.12 -30.05 57.61
N PRO A 609 -28.34 -30.13 58.19
CA PRO A 609 -28.49 -30.71 59.51
C PRO A 609 -28.16 -32.20 59.41
N ALA A 610 -27.20 -32.63 60.22
CA ALA A 610 -26.83 -34.02 60.41
C ALA A 610 -28.09 -34.89 60.59
N LYS A 611 -28.31 -35.81 59.66
CA LYS A 611 -29.24 -36.93 59.89
C LYS A 611 -28.59 -37.86 60.90
N SER A 612 -29.06 -37.78 62.12
CA SER A 612 -28.83 -38.76 63.17
C SER A 612 -29.35 -40.12 62.73
N ASP A 613 -28.50 -41.14 62.86
CA ASP A 613 -28.87 -42.54 62.89
C ASP A 613 -30.03 -42.78 63.86
N SER A 614 -31.10 -43.39 63.37
CA SER A 614 -32.02 -44.16 64.21
C SER A 614 -32.20 -45.53 63.59
N LEU A 615 -31.48 -46.48 64.18
CA LEU A 615 -31.82 -47.90 64.20
C LEU A 615 -33.32 -48.11 64.48
N SER A 616 -33.99 -48.92 63.66
CA SER A 616 -35.02 -49.82 64.17
C SER A 616 -35.18 -51.06 63.29
N VAL A 617 -34.83 -52.17 63.92
CA VAL A 617 -35.09 -53.58 63.62
C VAL A 617 -36.54 -53.83 63.17
N LYS A 618 -36.71 -54.49 62.01
CA LYS A 618 -37.35 -55.82 61.87
C LYS A 618 -37.29 -56.30 60.42
#